data_AF-A0A9D4EB99-F1
#
_entry.id   AF-A0A9D4EB99-F1
#
_cell.length_a   1.000
_cell.length_b   1.000
_cell.length_c   1.000
_cell.angle_alpha   90.00
_cell.angle_beta   90.00
_cell.angle_gamma   90.00
#
_symmetry.space_group_name_H-M   'P 1'
#
loop_
_entity.id
_entity.type
_entity.pdbx_description
1 polymer ?
#
loop_
_entity_poly.entity_id
_entity_poly.type
_entity_poly.pdbx_seq_one_letter_code
_entity_poly.pdbx_strand_id
1 'polypeptide(L)'
;MTKEGREVCTKMVSCIQKAPSYQREASEHLVNDQERYFNEEWSKRERLLKEQHELETERIISQLQFEKEQALDLQRRKLIEEKEEAIRALKTCTICCDEEKNSSLTRCGHTFCENCCLMMFDGDCAMCRADVTGWVRMLLTN
;
A
#
# COMPACT_ATOMS: atom_id res chain seq x y z
N MET A 1 -64.69 -8.08 70.46
CA MET A 1 -63.38 -7.69 69.88
C MET A 1 -62.85 -6.48 70.60
N THR A 2 -61.64 -6.55 71.14
CA THR A 2 -60.94 -5.40 71.72
C THR A 2 -60.56 -4.40 70.61
N LYS A 3 -60.43 -3.11 70.95
CA LYS A 3 -59.99 -2.08 69.98
C LYS A 3 -58.63 -2.44 69.36
N GLU A 4 -57.74 -3.02 70.17
CA GLU A 4 -56.44 -3.53 69.73
C GLU A 4 -56.58 -4.64 68.67
N GLY A 5 -57.51 -5.57 68.84
CA GLY A 5 -57.75 -6.64 67.87
C GLY A 5 -58.26 -6.13 66.51
N ARG A 6 -59.03 -5.03 66.48
CA ARG A 6 -59.43 -4.37 65.22
C ARG A 6 -58.26 -3.67 64.55
N GLU A 7 -57.43 -2.98 65.32
CA GLU A 7 -56.28 -2.24 64.77
C GLU A 7 -55.25 -3.19 64.13
N VAL A 8 -54.97 -4.33 64.77
CA VAL A 8 -54.08 -5.37 64.22
C VAL A 8 -54.65 -5.95 62.92
N CYS A 9 -55.96 -6.22 62.88
CA CYS A 9 -56.61 -6.74 61.67
C CYS A 9 -56.56 -5.73 60.51
N THR A 10 -56.80 -4.45 60.78
CA THR A 10 -56.70 -3.38 59.77
C THR A 10 -55.27 -3.22 59.24
N LYS A 11 -54.25 -3.29 60.10
CA LYS A 11 -52.85 -3.27 59.68
C LYS A 11 -52.51 -4.47 58.81
N MET A 12 -52.99 -5.66 59.17
CA MET A 12 -52.75 -6.89 58.39
C MET A 12 -53.41 -6.84 57.01
N VAL A 13 -54.66 -6.39 56.91
CA VAL A 13 -55.35 -6.22 55.62
C VAL A 13 -54.65 -5.18 54.75
N SER A 14 -54.19 -4.06 55.32
CA SER A 14 -53.41 -3.04 54.60
C SER A 14 -52.10 -3.61 54.05
N CYS A 15 -51.38 -4.43 54.81
CA CYS A 15 -50.17 -5.11 54.33
C CYS A 15 -50.47 -6.09 53.19
N ILE A 16 -51.54 -6.88 53.29
CA ILE A 16 -51.95 -7.82 52.24
C ILE A 16 -52.34 -7.08 50.96
N GLN A 17 -53.05 -5.95 51.07
CA GLN A 17 -53.44 -5.13 49.92
C GLN A 17 -52.24 -4.46 49.23
N LYS A 18 -51.15 -4.19 49.95
CA LYS A 18 -49.90 -3.61 49.40
C LYS A 18 -48.89 -4.64 48.90
N ALA A 19 -48.98 -5.91 49.30
CA ALA A 19 -48.06 -6.95 48.84
C ALA A 19 -47.91 -7.04 47.30
N PRO A 20 -48.98 -6.92 46.49
CA PRO A 20 -48.87 -6.94 45.03
C PRO A 20 -48.20 -5.71 44.42
N SER A 21 -48.19 -4.55 45.08
CA SER A 21 -47.41 -3.40 44.60
C SER A 21 -45.93 -3.61 44.85
N TYR A 22 -45.55 -4.07 46.04
CA TYR A 22 -44.16 -4.41 46.34
C TYR A 22 -43.59 -5.51 45.45
N GLN A 23 -44.38 -6.55 45.14
CA GLN A 23 -43.97 -7.60 44.21
C GLN A 23 -43.75 -7.07 42.79
N ARG A 24 -44.59 -6.13 42.32
CA ARG A 24 -44.42 -5.49 41.01
C ARG A 24 -43.19 -4.60 40.98
N GLU A 25 -43.00 -3.75 41.98
CA GLU A 25 -41.82 -2.87 42.10
C GLU A 25 -40.52 -3.69 42.14
N ALA A 26 -40.48 -4.79 42.91
CA ALA A 26 -39.31 -5.67 42.95
C ALA A 26 -39.05 -6.37 41.60
N SER A 27 -40.10 -6.77 40.88
CA SER A 27 -39.97 -7.39 39.56
C SER A 27 -39.49 -6.39 38.51
N GLU A 28 -39.98 -5.16 38.54
CA GLU A 28 -39.58 -4.07 37.64
C GLU A 28 -38.11 -3.69 37.86
N HIS A 29 -37.66 -3.61 39.13
CA HIS A 29 -36.25 -3.35 39.43
C HIS A 29 -35.33 -4.44 38.88
N LEU A 30 -35.71 -5.71 39.01
CA LEU A 30 -34.94 -6.84 38.46
C LEU A 30 -34.84 -6.78 36.93
N VAL A 31 -35.94 -6.44 36.24
CA VAL A 31 -35.94 -6.27 34.78
C VAL A 31 -35.03 -5.11 34.37
N ASN A 32 -35.14 -3.96 35.03
CA ASN A 32 -34.31 -2.79 34.75
C ASN A 32 -32.81 -3.05 34.99
N ASP A 33 -32.46 -3.81 36.03
CA ASP A 33 -31.07 -4.21 36.31
C ASP A 33 -30.55 -5.18 35.23
N GLN A 34 -31.40 -6.12 34.80
CA GLN A 34 -31.04 -7.07 33.75
C GLN A 34 -30.85 -6.38 32.39
N GLU A 35 -31.70 -5.41 32.05
CA GLU A 35 -31.55 -4.57 30.86
C GLU A 35 -30.28 -3.71 30.92
N ARG A 36 -30.00 -3.10 32.08
CA ARG A 36 -28.77 -2.31 32.26
C ARG A 36 -27.53 -3.16 32.07
N TYR A 37 -27.49 -4.33 32.70
CA TYR A 37 -26.39 -5.27 32.52
C TYR A 37 -26.21 -5.67 31.06
N PHE A 38 -27.29 -6.02 30.36
CA PHE A 38 -27.24 -6.38 28.95
C PHE A 38 -26.72 -5.24 28.07
N ASN A 39 -27.20 -4.01 28.30
CA ASN A 39 -26.75 -2.82 27.57
C ASN A 39 -25.27 -2.49 27.82
N GLU A 40 -24.81 -2.62 29.06
CA GLU A 40 -23.40 -2.42 29.40
C GLU A 40 -22.51 -3.47 28.73
N GLU A 41 -22.90 -4.74 28.76
CA GLU A 41 -22.16 -5.84 28.12
C GLU A 41 -22.14 -5.69 26.60
N TRP A 42 -23.27 -5.31 25.99
CA TRP A 42 -23.35 -5.07 24.56
C TRP A 42 -22.45 -3.90 24.14
N SER A 43 -22.47 -2.79 24.87
CA SER A 43 -21.61 -1.63 24.63
C SER A 43 -20.12 -1.95 24.81
N LYS A 44 -19.76 -2.79 25.79
CA LYS A 44 -18.38 -3.29 25.93
C LYS A 44 -17.96 -4.13 24.72
N ARG A 45 -18.80 -5.06 24.29
CA ARG A 45 -18.54 -5.91 23.12
C ARG A 45 -18.37 -5.10 21.84
N GLU A 46 -19.23 -4.10 21.62
CA GLU A 46 -19.14 -3.21 20.47
C GLU A 46 -17.82 -2.44 20.43
N ARG A 47 -17.39 -1.89 21.58
CA ARG A 47 -16.09 -1.21 21.69
C ARG A 47 -14.92 -2.14 21.39
N LEU A 48 -14.93 -3.36 21.94
CA LEU A 48 -13.88 -4.35 21.69
C LEU A 48 -13.82 -4.77 20.22
N LEU A 49 -14.97 -4.98 19.57
CA LEU A 49 -15.04 -5.30 18.15
C LEU A 49 -14.49 -4.14 17.29
N LYS A 50 -14.82 -2.90 17.66
CA LYS A 50 -14.31 -1.72 16.97
C LYS A 50 -12.79 -1.59 17.11
N GLU A 51 -12.26 -1.76 18.32
CA GLU A 51 -10.83 -1.73 18.59
C GLU A 51 -10.08 -2.84 17.82
N GLN A 52 -10.62 -4.06 17.82
CA GLN A 52 -10.06 -5.17 17.01
C GLN A 52 -10.05 -4.86 15.52
N HIS A 53 -11.13 -4.28 15.01
CA HIS A 53 -11.23 -3.90 13.61
C HIS A 53 -10.23 -2.79 13.26
N GLU A 54 -10.05 -1.79 14.13
CA GLU A 54 -9.07 -0.72 13.95
C GLU A 54 -7.65 -1.28 13.91
N LEU A 55 -7.27 -2.14 14.86
CA LEU A 55 -5.97 -2.81 14.88
C LEU A 55 -5.71 -3.66 13.63
N GLU A 56 -6.71 -4.41 13.18
CA GLU A 56 -6.59 -5.22 11.97
C GLU A 56 -6.44 -4.34 10.72
N THR A 57 -7.18 -3.23 10.66
CA THR A 57 -7.08 -2.26 9.57
C THR A 57 -5.69 -1.64 9.51
N GLU A 58 -5.13 -1.24 10.66
CA GLU A 58 -3.76 -0.71 10.74
C GLU A 58 -2.72 -1.75 10.29
N ARG A 59 -2.89 -3.01 10.70
CA ARG A 59 -2.02 -4.10 10.27
C ARG A 59 -2.03 -4.29 8.75
N ILE A 60 -3.22 -4.32 8.15
CA ILE A 60 -3.39 -4.48 6.70
C ILE A 60 -2.78 -3.27 5.96
N ILE A 61 -3.02 -2.04 6.43
CA ILE A 61 -2.46 -0.83 5.83
C ILE A 61 -0.93 -0.88 5.86
N SER A 62 -0.33 -1.23 7.00
CA SER A 62 1.12 -1.36 7.15
C SER A 62 1.70 -2.39 6.18
N GLN A 63 1.06 -3.56 6.06
CA GLN A 63 1.49 -4.59 5.12
C GLN A 63 1.41 -4.12 3.66
N LEU A 64 0.31 -3.48 3.25
CA LEU A 64 0.14 -2.96 1.90
C LEU A 64 1.16 -1.86 1.57
N GLN A 65 1.49 -1.00 2.54
CA GLN A 65 2.52 0.03 2.36
C GLN A 65 3.89 -0.58 2.11
N PHE A 66 4.25 -1.61 2.87
CA PHE A 66 5.51 -2.33 2.71
C PHE A 66 5.60 -3.03 1.33
N GLU A 67 4.56 -3.74 0.92
CA GLU A 67 4.51 -4.41 -0.39
C GLU A 67 4.59 -3.39 -1.54
N LYS A 68 3.92 -2.25 -1.40
CA LYS A 68 4.00 -1.14 -2.36
C LYS A 68 5.42 -0.59 -2.49
N GLU A 69 6.11 -0.39 -1.37
CA GLU A 69 7.49 0.12 -1.38
C GLU A 69 8.45 -0.85 -2.07
N GLN A 70 8.34 -2.16 -1.76
CA GLN A 70 9.13 -3.19 -2.43
C GLN A 70 8.88 -3.24 -3.95
N ALA A 71 7.62 -3.16 -4.37
CA ALA A 71 7.27 -3.16 -5.78
C ALA A 71 7.83 -1.93 -6.51
N LEU A 72 7.76 -0.75 -5.90
CA LEU A 72 8.31 0.48 -6.46
C LEU A 72 9.84 0.43 -6.57
N ASP A 73 10.52 -0.10 -5.56
CA ASP A 73 11.97 -0.27 -5.59
C ASP A 73 12.42 -1.24 -6.70
N LEU A 74 11.72 -2.36 -6.85
CA LEU A 74 11.97 -3.30 -7.95
C LEU A 74 11.76 -2.62 -9.32
N GLN A 75 10.67 -1.86 -9.48
CA GLN A 75 10.38 -1.16 -10.73
C GLN A 75 11.45 -0.10 -11.04
N ARG A 76 11.93 0.63 -10.04
CA ARG A 76 13.01 1.61 -10.21
C ARG A 76 14.31 0.96 -10.66
N ARG A 77 14.68 -0.18 -10.05
CA ARG A 77 15.87 -0.94 -10.44
C ARG A 77 15.81 -1.40 -11.89
N LYS A 78 14.67 -1.97 -12.30
CA LYS A 78 14.46 -2.38 -13.70
C LYS A 78 14.59 -1.21 -14.68
N LEU A 79 13.97 -0.07 -14.35
CA LEU A 79 14.04 1.11 -15.22
C LEU A 79 15.46 1.66 -15.36
N ILE A 80 16.26 1.62 -14.28
CA ILE A 80 17.67 2.02 -14.32
C ILE A 80 18.45 1.08 -15.22
N GLU A 81 18.28 -0.24 -15.05
CA GLU A 81 18.94 -1.26 -15.85
C GLU A 81 18.60 -1.14 -17.34
N GLU A 82 17.31 -1.02 -17.68
CA GLU A 82 16.83 -0.80 -19.05
C GLU A 82 17.41 0.49 -19.66
N LYS A 83 17.50 1.56 -18.86
CA LYS A 83 18.08 2.84 -19.31
C LYS A 83 19.58 2.71 -19.55
N GLU A 84 20.32 2.05 -18.66
CA GLU A 84 21.75 1.84 -18.79
C GLU A 84 22.08 0.96 -20.00
N GLU A 85 21.29 -0.09 -20.24
CA GLU A 85 21.40 -0.94 -21.42
C GLU A 85 21.10 -0.16 -22.71
N ALA A 86 20.03 0.64 -22.73
CA ALA A 86 19.71 1.50 -23.87
C ALA A 86 20.82 2.53 -24.15
N ILE A 87 21.39 3.17 -23.12
CA ILE A 87 22.51 4.09 -23.27
C ILE A 87 23.74 3.36 -23.82
N ARG A 88 24.03 2.16 -23.30
CA ARG A 88 25.13 1.32 -23.79
C ARG A 88 24.93 0.99 -25.26
N ALA A 89 23.76 0.48 -25.65
CA ALA A 89 23.44 0.15 -27.04
C ALA A 89 23.53 1.37 -27.98
N LEU A 90 23.14 2.56 -27.52
CA LEU A 90 23.30 3.79 -28.29
C LEU A 90 24.78 4.15 -28.51
N LYS A 91 25.62 3.95 -27.50
CA LYS A 91 27.06 4.26 -27.55
C LYS A 91 27.89 3.18 -28.23
N THR A 92 27.48 1.91 -28.22
CA THR A 92 28.26 0.80 -28.80
C THR A 92 28.21 0.83 -30.33
N CYS A 93 29.35 0.58 -30.96
CA CYS A 93 29.52 0.48 -32.40
C CYS A 93 28.63 -0.64 -32.96
N THR A 94 27.82 -0.34 -33.97
CA THR A 94 26.88 -1.31 -34.56
C THR A 94 27.53 -2.30 -35.52
N ILE A 95 28.84 -2.14 -35.81
CA ILE A 95 29.59 -3.05 -36.69
C ILE A 95 30.25 -4.17 -35.87
N CYS A 96 31.01 -3.82 -34.83
CA CYS A 96 31.70 -4.81 -33.99
C CYS A 96 30.92 -5.21 -32.73
N CYS A 97 29.89 -4.43 -32.34
CA CYS A 97 29.10 -4.64 -31.13
C CYS A 97 29.92 -4.67 -29.82
N ASP A 98 31.12 -4.08 -29.82
CA ASP A 98 32.09 -4.16 -28.71
C ASP A 98 32.54 -2.76 -28.26
N GLU A 99 33.23 -2.03 -29.13
CA GLU A 99 33.78 -0.71 -28.81
C GLU A 99 32.74 0.42 -28.88
N GLU A 100 33.00 1.54 -28.17
CA GLU A 100 32.17 2.75 -28.26
C GLU A 100 32.33 3.48 -29.61
N LYS A 101 31.24 4.11 -30.05
CA LYS A 101 31.20 5.05 -31.16
C LYS A 101 31.95 6.31 -30.78
N ASN A 102 33.16 6.44 -31.31
CA ASN A 102 34.06 7.56 -31.05
C ASN A 102 34.52 8.24 -32.34
N SER A 103 33.99 7.85 -33.50
CA SER A 103 34.36 8.38 -34.80
C SER A 103 33.14 8.57 -35.70
N SER A 104 33.18 9.58 -36.57
CA SER A 104 32.14 9.89 -37.53
C SER A 104 32.71 9.96 -38.95
N LEU A 105 31.99 9.41 -39.93
CA LEU A 105 32.35 9.49 -41.34
C LEU A 105 32.02 10.88 -41.89
N THR A 106 32.96 11.54 -42.57
CA THR A 106 32.85 12.98 -42.89
C THR A 106 31.74 13.35 -43.88
N ARG A 107 31.30 12.42 -44.74
CA ARG A 107 30.26 12.69 -45.75
C ARG A 107 28.84 12.42 -45.29
N CYS A 108 28.62 11.31 -44.58
CA CYS A 108 27.28 10.87 -44.18
C CYS A 108 26.98 11.04 -42.69
N GLY A 109 27.99 11.31 -41.87
CA GLY A 109 27.84 11.57 -40.43
C GLY A 109 27.58 10.32 -39.58
N HIS A 110 27.43 9.13 -40.17
CA HIS A 110 27.25 7.90 -39.40
C HIS A 110 28.45 7.62 -38.50
N THR A 111 28.16 7.13 -37.29
CA THR A 111 29.14 6.99 -36.22
C THR A 111 29.41 5.53 -35.87
N PHE A 112 30.70 5.21 -35.71
CA PHE A 112 31.22 3.88 -35.40
C PHE A 112 32.45 4.02 -34.49
N CYS A 113 33.03 2.91 -34.06
CA CYS A 113 34.34 2.96 -33.43
C CYS A 113 35.45 3.25 -34.47
N GLU A 114 36.55 3.82 -34.00
CA GLU A 114 37.73 4.16 -34.79
C GLU A 114 38.26 2.98 -35.63
N ASN A 115 38.33 1.78 -35.04
CA ASN A 115 38.79 0.58 -35.74
C ASN A 115 37.87 0.23 -36.92
N CYS A 116 36.55 0.30 -36.73
CA CYS A 116 35.59 0.01 -37.80
C CYS A 116 35.60 1.10 -38.88
N CYS A 117 35.76 2.38 -38.51
CA CYS A 117 35.92 3.45 -39.49
C CYS A 117 37.19 3.27 -40.34
N LEU A 118 38.31 2.87 -39.72
CA LEU A 118 39.57 2.63 -40.42
C LEU A 118 39.45 1.48 -41.44
N MET A 119 38.75 0.41 -41.06
CA MET A 119 38.49 -0.74 -41.95
C MET A 119 37.59 -0.39 -43.14
N MET A 120 36.80 0.69 -43.06
CA MET A 120 35.93 1.17 -44.14
C MET A 120 36.58 2.26 -45.01
N PHE A 121 37.86 2.59 -44.78
CA PHE A 121 38.57 3.57 -45.59
C PHE A 121 38.61 3.12 -47.07
N ASP A 122 38.31 4.04 -47.99
CA ASP A 122 38.15 3.78 -49.44
C ASP A 122 37.01 2.80 -49.82
N GLY A 123 36.04 2.59 -48.92
CA GLY A 123 34.83 1.79 -49.18
C GLY A 123 33.53 2.60 -49.02
N ASP A 124 32.44 1.87 -48.73
CA ASP A 124 31.10 2.43 -48.56
C ASP A 124 30.66 2.40 -47.09
N CYS A 125 29.90 3.40 -46.65
CA CYS A 125 29.33 3.43 -45.31
C CYS A 125 28.37 2.24 -45.09
N ALA A 126 28.58 1.46 -44.02
CA ALA A 126 27.73 0.30 -43.68
C ALA A 126 26.23 0.64 -43.48
N MET A 127 25.89 1.89 -43.17
CA MET A 127 24.51 2.32 -42.90
C MET A 127 23.78 2.85 -44.14
N CYS A 128 24.45 3.65 -44.97
CA CYS A 128 23.81 4.35 -46.10
C CYS A 128 24.49 4.17 -47.46
N ARG A 129 25.59 3.42 -47.51
CA ARG A 129 26.38 3.12 -48.71
C ARG A 129 26.96 4.35 -49.44
N ALA A 130 27.12 5.47 -48.73
CA ALA A 130 27.85 6.62 -49.27
C ALA A 130 29.36 6.37 -49.24
N ASP A 131 30.06 6.82 -50.28
CA ASP A 131 31.53 6.74 -50.38
C ASP A 131 32.21 7.36 -49.15
N VAL A 132 33.12 6.60 -48.55
CA VAL A 132 33.89 7.00 -47.38
C VAL A 132 35.18 7.69 -47.83
N THR A 133 35.16 9.03 -47.82
CA THR A 133 36.35 9.84 -48.16
C THR A 133 37.19 10.25 -46.96
N GLY A 134 36.81 9.83 -45.75
CA GLY A 134 37.52 10.14 -44.51
C GLY A 134 36.62 10.01 -43.27
N TRP A 135 37.24 10.14 -42.10
CA TRP A 135 36.58 10.09 -40.80
C TRP A 135 37.24 11.05 -39.82
N VAL A 136 36.49 11.44 -38.79
CA VAL A 136 36.97 12.30 -37.70
C VAL A 136 36.71 11.62 -36.37
N ARG A 137 37.72 11.64 -35.49
CA ARG A 137 37.57 11.20 -34.11
C ARG A 137 36.80 12.27 -33.33
N MET A 138 35.73 11.84 -32.67
CA MET A 138 34.93 12.67 -31.78
C MET A 138 35.54 12.60 -30.38
N LEU A 139 35.90 13.76 -29.83
CA LEU A 139 36.26 13.88 -28.42
C LEU A 139 34.99 14.23 -27.64
N LEU A 140 34.35 13.22 -27.06
CA LEU A 140 33.26 13.45 -26.13
C LEU A 140 33.87 13.85 -24.79
N THR A 141 33.88 15.15 -24.50
CA THR A 141 34.14 15.65 -23.15
C THR A 141 32.88 15.47 -22.33
N ASN A 142 32.96 14.66 -21.26
CA ASN A 142 31.89 14.49 -20.27
C ASN A 142 31.61 15.79 -19.51
#